data_AF-A0A848QBU4-F1
#
_entry.id   AF-A0A848QBU4-F1
#
_cell.length_a   1.000
_cell.length_b   1.000
_cell.length_c   1.000
_cell.angle_alpha   90.00
_cell.angle_beta   90.00
_cell.angle_gamma   90.00
#
_symmetry.space_group_name_H-M   'P 1'
#
loop_
_entity.id
_entity.type
_entity.pdbx_description
1 polymer ?
#
loop_
_entity_poly.entity_id
_entity_poly.type
_entity_poly.pdbx_seq_one_letter_code
_entity_poly.pdbx_strand_id
1 'polypeptide(L)'
;MRSLIVLTGLVGASISLAAPAAAQTNLSGEELRGQTVDVLFSDGTRNAVFFGGDGNAVIAAPSGLRSNGTWSASGGKICLNASGASECWGYVRRFTAGQAVTLNSSCNETSQWTARSVNAPVQQVAPAITRGERG
;
A
#
# COMPACT_ATOMS: atom_id res chain seq x y z
N MET A 1 -46.15 49.40 20.37
CA MET A 1 -46.48 48.15 19.65
C MET A 1 -45.70 48.14 18.34
N ARG A 2 -44.89 47.07 18.12
CA ARG A 2 -44.43 46.49 16.82
C ARG A 2 -43.66 47.42 15.85
N SER A 3 -42.33 47.27 15.73
CA SER A 3 -41.59 46.36 14.81
C SER A 3 -41.65 46.83 13.33
N LEU A 4 -40.61 46.83 12.49
CA LEU A 4 -39.37 46.04 12.40
C LEU A 4 -38.34 46.76 11.52
N ILE A 5 -37.06 46.55 11.85
CA ILE A 5 -35.86 46.82 11.04
C ILE A 5 -35.75 45.73 9.96
N VAL A 6 -35.52 46.10 8.70
CA VAL A 6 -34.96 45.17 7.68
C VAL A 6 -34.09 45.96 6.70
N LEU A 7 -32.77 45.78 6.78
CA LEU A 7 -31.82 46.21 5.76
C LEU A 7 -30.93 45.02 5.36
N THR A 8 -31.21 44.54 4.15
CA THR A 8 -30.29 43.96 3.16
C THR A 8 -29.29 42.90 3.62
N GLY A 9 -29.64 41.64 3.37
CA GLY A 9 -28.73 40.50 3.40
C GLY A 9 -27.71 40.54 2.26
N LEU A 10 -26.43 40.59 2.63
CA LEU A 10 -25.30 40.24 1.76
C LEU A 10 -25.15 38.72 1.78
N VAL A 11 -25.56 38.06 0.71
CA VAL A 11 -25.26 36.64 0.48
C VAL A 11 -23.78 36.54 0.10
N GLY A 12 -22.94 36.24 1.09
CA GLY A 12 -21.55 35.86 0.86
C GLY A 12 -21.51 34.50 0.16
N ALA A 13 -21.16 34.49 -1.13
CA ALA A 13 -20.86 33.27 -1.86
C ALA A 13 -19.53 32.70 -1.36
N SER A 14 -19.59 31.81 -0.37
CA SER A 14 -18.44 31.03 0.08
C SER A 14 -18.05 30.04 -1.02
N ILE A 15 -17.07 30.41 -1.84
CA ILE A 15 -16.41 29.46 -2.75
C ILE A 15 -15.60 28.52 -1.87
N SER A 16 -16.16 27.37 -1.54
CA SER A 16 -15.43 26.27 -0.90
C SER A 16 -14.38 25.76 -1.89
N LEU A 17 -13.15 26.23 -1.74
CA LEU A 17 -11.98 25.63 -2.37
C LEU A 17 -11.86 24.21 -1.81
N ALA A 18 -12.30 23.21 -2.57
CA ALA A 18 -11.99 21.82 -2.31
C ALA A 18 -10.47 21.66 -2.45
N ALA A 19 -9.75 21.69 -1.33
CA ALA A 19 -8.35 21.29 -1.31
C ALA A 19 -8.26 19.84 -1.83
N PRO A 20 -7.26 19.51 -2.67
CA PRO A 20 -7.05 18.13 -3.05
C PRO A 20 -6.74 17.34 -1.78
N ALA A 21 -7.64 16.43 -1.40
CA ALA A 21 -7.37 15.46 -0.36
C ALA A 21 -6.18 14.63 -0.83
N ALA A 22 -5.00 14.85 -0.23
CA ALA A 22 -3.87 13.96 -0.42
C ALA A 22 -4.29 12.60 0.15
N ALA A 23 -4.64 11.66 -0.73
CA ALA A 23 -4.93 10.29 -0.34
C ALA A 23 -3.69 9.74 0.37
N GLN A 24 -3.77 9.54 1.68
CA GLN A 24 -2.73 8.85 2.42
C GLN A 24 -2.63 7.45 1.81
N THR A 25 -1.53 7.19 1.10
CA THR A 25 -1.31 5.86 0.53
C THR A 25 -1.05 4.93 1.70
N ASN A 26 -2.08 4.20 2.13
CA ASN A 26 -1.93 3.19 3.16
C ASN A 26 -1.00 2.09 2.61
N LEU A 27 0.21 2.01 3.18
CA LEU A 27 1.23 1.03 2.81
C LEU A 27 0.97 -0.27 3.56
N SER A 28 -0.15 -0.91 3.21
CA SER A 28 -0.59 -2.20 3.76
C SER A 28 -0.12 -3.41 2.93
N GLY A 29 0.58 -3.18 1.81
CA GLY A 29 1.08 -4.24 0.92
C GLY A 29 -0.02 -4.96 0.12
N GLU A 30 -1.25 -4.44 0.08
CA GLU A 30 -2.37 -5.02 -0.68
C GLU A 30 -2.04 -5.23 -2.15
N GLU A 31 -1.16 -4.40 -2.72
CA GLU A 31 -0.73 -4.58 -4.11
C GLU A 31 0.03 -5.89 -4.36
N LEU A 32 0.61 -6.48 -3.31
CA LEU A 32 1.39 -7.72 -3.41
C LEU A 32 0.56 -8.97 -3.12
N ARG A 33 -0.67 -8.85 -2.58
CA ARG A 33 -1.52 -10.01 -2.27
C ARG A 33 -1.78 -10.86 -3.53
N GLY A 34 -1.44 -12.14 -3.48
CA GLY A 34 -1.50 -13.07 -4.61
C GLY A 34 -0.45 -12.84 -5.69
N GLN A 35 0.54 -11.97 -5.46
CA GLN A 35 1.56 -11.60 -6.45
C GLN A 35 2.92 -12.23 -6.13
N THR A 36 3.78 -12.26 -7.14
CA THR A 36 5.18 -12.70 -7.02
C THR A 36 6.13 -11.53 -7.20
N VAL A 37 7.13 -11.45 -6.34
CA VAL A 37 8.24 -10.49 -6.42
C VAL A 37 9.55 -11.25 -6.62
N ASP A 38 10.33 -10.85 -7.62
CA ASP A 38 11.69 -11.31 -7.79
C ASP A 38 12.62 -10.47 -6.91
N VAL A 39 13.44 -11.14 -6.10
CA VAL A 39 14.40 -10.54 -5.16
C VAL A 39 15.81 -10.90 -5.59
N LEU A 40 16.65 -9.89 -5.80
CA LEU A 40 18.08 -10.01 -6.07
C LEU A 40 18.85 -9.41 -4.90
N PHE A 41 19.61 -10.24 -4.20
CA PHE A 41 20.48 -9.82 -3.10
C PHE A 41 21.82 -9.28 -3.63
N SER A 42 22.53 -8.54 -2.78
CA SER A 42 23.84 -7.93 -3.05
C SER A 42 24.92 -8.96 -3.46
N ASP A 43 24.84 -10.17 -2.90
CA ASP A 43 25.71 -11.31 -3.19
C ASP A 43 25.39 -12.02 -4.53
N GLY A 44 24.37 -11.56 -5.26
CA GLY A 44 23.91 -12.16 -6.51
C GLY A 44 22.87 -13.27 -6.35
N THR A 45 22.54 -13.65 -5.10
CA THR A 45 21.48 -14.61 -4.82
C THR A 45 20.14 -14.10 -5.35
N ARG A 46 19.36 -14.98 -5.98
CA ARG A 46 18.04 -14.67 -6.53
C ARG A 46 17.01 -15.57 -5.91
N ASN A 47 15.89 -15.00 -5.52
CA ASN A 47 14.71 -15.73 -5.07
C ASN A 47 13.45 -15.12 -5.69
N ALA A 48 12.41 -15.92 -5.86
CA ALA A 48 11.06 -15.44 -6.11
C ALA A 48 10.24 -15.61 -4.84
N VAL A 49 9.55 -14.56 -4.39
CA VAL A 49 8.68 -14.60 -3.22
C VAL A 49 7.24 -14.43 -3.67
N PHE A 50 6.41 -15.43 -3.41
CA PHE A 50 4.96 -15.34 -3.56
C PHE A 50 4.34 -14.85 -2.25
N PHE A 51 3.54 -13.79 -2.32
CA PHE A 51 2.86 -13.16 -1.19
C PHE A 51 1.40 -13.56 -1.23
N GLY A 52 1.00 -14.61 -0.52
CA GLY A 52 -0.39 -15.08 -0.57
C GLY A 52 -1.37 -14.20 0.20
N GLY A 53 -2.66 -14.37 -0.09
CA GLY A 53 -3.75 -13.50 0.35
C GLY A 53 -3.99 -13.49 1.87
N ASP A 54 -3.70 -14.61 2.51
CA ASP A 54 -3.89 -14.92 3.93
C ASP A 54 -2.64 -14.66 4.79
N GLY A 55 -1.62 -14.02 4.21
CA GLY A 55 -0.36 -13.74 4.91
C GLY A 55 0.65 -14.88 4.86
N ASN A 56 0.38 -15.96 4.13
CA ASN A 56 1.37 -16.98 3.83
C ASN A 56 2.36 -16.50 2.76
N ALA A 57 3.60 -16.95 2.82
CA ALA A 57 4.62 -16.67 1.83
C ALA A 57 5.27 -17.97 1.33
N VAL A 58 5.70 -17.98 0.06
CA VAL A 58 6.54 -19.06 -0.48
C VAL A 58 7.75 -18.43 -1.14
N ILE A 59 8.93 -18.77 -0.65
CA ILE A 59 10.22 -18.35 -1.20
C ILE A 59 10.73 -19.49 -2.08
N ALA A 60 11.01 -19.20 -3.34
CA ALA A 60 11.49 -20.17 -4.32
C ALA A 60 12.86 -19.75 -4.85
N ALA A 61 13.84 -20.64 -4.72
CA ALA A 61 15.16 -20.47 -5.31
C ALA A 61 15.15 -20.95 -6.78
N PRO A 62 16.07 -20.46 -7.63
CA PRO A 62 16.22 -20.91 -9.03
C PRO A 62 16.48 -22.41 -9.17
N SER A 63 17.04 -23.06 -8.15
CA SER A 63 17.22 -24.52 -8.10
C SER A 63 15.91 -25.30 -7.99
N GLY A 64 14.79 -24.62 -7.74
CA GLY A 64 13.48 -25.24 -7.49
C GLY A 64 13.19 -25.52 -6.02
N LEU A 65 14.16 -25.31 -5.11
CA LEU A 65 13.95 -25.42 -3.67
C LEU A 65 12.92 -24.37 -3.21
N ARG A 66 12.01 -24.79 -2.34
CA ARG A 66 10.93 -23.94 -1.81
C ARG A 66 10.94 -23.94 -0.29
N SER A 67 10.74 -22.75 0.28
CA SER A 67 10.57 -22.54 1.72
C SER A 67 9.25 -21.83 1.98
N ASN A 68 8.42 -22.43 2.82
CA ASN A 68 7.18 -21.82 3.26
C ASN A 68 7.45 -20.87 4.42
N GLY A 69 6.63 -19.83 4.50
CA GLY A 69 6.73 -18.81 5.53
C GLY A 69 5.47 -17.98 5.67
N THR A 70 5.61 -16.84 6.32
CA THR A 70 4.56 -15.81 6.41
C THR A 70 5.12 -14.46 6.02
N TRP A 71 4.22 -13.54 5.67
CA TRP A 71 4.56 -12.15 5.39
C TRP A 71 3.58 -11.19 6.03
N SER A 72 4.05 -9.96 6.25
CA SER A 72 3.22 -8.84 6.66
C SER A 72 3.75 -7.54 6.08
N ALA A 73 2.88 -6.54 5.94
CA ALA A 73 3.23 -5.19 5.54
C ALA A 73 2.52 -4.19 6.46
N SER A 74 3.26 -3.59 7.38
CA SER A 74 2.75 -2.62 8.35
C SER A 74 3.89 -1.77 8.91
N GLY A 75 3.55 -0.60 9.46
CA GLY A 75 4.55 0.29 10.09
C GLY A 75 5.68 0.73 9.15
N GLY A 76 5.41 0.82 7.85
CA GLY A 76 6.42 1.17 6.83
C GLY A 76 7.46 0.08 6.61
N LYS A 77 7.13 -1.19 6.88
CA LYS A 77 8.00 -2.34 6.66
C LYS A 77 7.23 -3.47 5.96
N ILE A 78 7.94 -4.26 5.17
CA ILE A 78 7.51 -5.59 4.75
C ILE A 78 8.38 -6.59 5.50
N CYS A 79 7.79 -7.57 6.16
CA CYS A 79 8.52 -8.61 6.89
C CYS A 79 8.21 -9.99 6.31
N LEU A 80 9.24 -10.83 6.20
CA LEU A 80 9.14 -12.25 5.86
C LEU A 80 9.64 -13.08 7.03
N ASN A 81 8.89 -14.13 7.37
CA ASN A 81 9.30 -15.13 8.36
C ASN A 81 9.33 -16.50 7.69
N ALA A 82 10.50 -17.12 7.59
CA ALA A 82 10.64 -18.43 6.98
C ALA A 82 11.81 -19.19 7.63
N SER A 83 11.67 -20.52 7.76
CA SER A 83 12.74 -21.40 8.26
C SER A 83 13.33 -20.97 9.62
N GLY A 84 12.52 -20.38 10.50
CA GLY A 84 12.95 -19.89 11.82
C GLY A 84 13.66 -18.52 11.81
N ALA A 85 13.85 -17.90 10.65
CA ALA A 85 14.38 -16.55 10.51
C ALA A 85 13.26 -15.53 10.23
N SER A 86 13.46 -14.30 10.69
CA SER A 86 12.60 -13.15 10.45
C SER A 86 13.44 -12.00 9.90
N GLU A 87 13.00 -11.42 8.80
CA GLU A 87 13.70 -10.31 8.14
C GLU A 87 12.68 -9.28 7.67
N CYS A 88 12.99 -7.99 7.89
CA CYS A 88 12.13 -6.88 7.51
C CYS A 88 12.85 -5.87 6.63
N TRP A 89 12.17 -5.40 5.59
CA TRP A 89 12.65 -4.39 4.68
C TRP A 89 11.86 -3.10 4.85
N GLY A 90 12.54 -1.96 4.73
CA GLY A 90 11.87 -0.66 4.68
C GLY A 90 10.92 -0.59 3.49
N TYR A 91 9.65 -0.27 3.74
CA TYR A 91 8.59 -0.20 2.74
C TYR A 91 7.94 1.17 2.79
N VAL A 92 8.45 2.07 1.94
CA VAL A 92 8.13 3.52 1.96
C VAL A 92 7.26 3.96 0.77
N ARG A 93 7.04 3.06 -0.19
CA ARG A 93 6.23 3.28 -1.39
C ARG A 93 5.67 1.96 -1.88
N ARG A 94 4.52 2.03 -2.54
CA ARG A 94 3.93 0.86 -3.21
C ARG A 94 4.80 0.37 -4.36
N PHE A 95 4.71 -0.92 -4.64
CA PHE A 95 5.33 -1.52 -5.82
C PHE A 95 4.61 -1.11 -7.11
N THR A 96 5.36 -1.08 -8.20
CA THR A 96 4.83 -0.99 -9.56
C THR A 96 5.33 -2.20 -10.33
N ALA A 97 4.47 -2.83 -11.13
CA ALA A 97 4.84 -4.01 -11.89
C ALA A 97 6.05 -3.74 -12.80
N GLY A 98 7.03 -4.65 -12.79
CA GLY A 98 8.26 -4.56 -13.57
C GLY A 98 9.28 -3.52 -13.08
N GLN A 99 8.94 -2.70 -12.09
CA GLN A 99 9.88 -1.70 -11.55
C GLN A 99 10.69 -2.29 -10.38
N ALA A 100 12.01 -2.28 -10.52
CA ALA A 100 12.91 -2.62 -9.43
C ALA A 100 12.92 -1.51 -8.36
N VAL A 101 12.86 -1.93 -7.09
CA VAL A 101 13.06 -1.06 -5.92
C VAL A 101 14.16 -1.64 -5.04
N THR A 102 15.11 -0.80 -4.62
CA THR A 102 16.15 -1.20 -3.69
C THR A 102 15.67 -1.00 -2.27
N LEU A 103 15.70 -2.07 -1.47
CA LEU A 103 15.29 -2.07 -0.08
C LEU A 103 16.45 -2.50 0.83
N ASN A 104 16.53 -1.89 2.01
CA ASN A 104 17.44 -2.27 3.07
C ASN A 104 16.74 -3.22 4.05
N SER A 105 17.40 -4.34 4.31
CA SER A 105 17.02 -5.35 5.28
C SER A 105 17.36 -4.90 6.71
N SER A 106 16.62 -5.43 7.69
CA SER A 106 16.95 -5.37 9.12
C SER A 106 18.29 -6.02 9.49
N CYS A 107 18.86 -6.84 8.60
CA CYS A 107 20.19 -7.43 8.72
C CYS A 107 21.30 -6.54 8.12
N ASN A 108 20.99 -5.29 7.74
CA ASN A 108 21.88 -4.32 7.10
C ASN A 108 22.38 -4.70 5.69
N GLU A 109 21.70 -5.63 5.03
CA GLU A 109 21.95 -5.98 3.63
C GLU A 109 21.01 -5.23 2.68
N THR A 110 21.42 -5.09 1.42
CA THR A 110 20.59 -4.48 0.36
C THR A 110 20.08 -5.53 -0.62
N SER A 111 18.87 -5.33 -1.11
CA SER A 111 18.25 -6.19 -2.10
C SER A 111 17.41 -5.40 -3.08
N GLN A 112 17.34 -5.85 -4.33
CA GLN A 112 16.47 -5.30 -5.37
C GLN A 112 15.23 -6.17 -5.53
N TRP A 113 14.06 -5.56 -5.38
CA TRP A 113 12.77 -6.22 -5.44
C TRP A 113 12.03 -5.76 -6.69
N THR A 114 11.60 -6.68 -7.53
CA THR A 114 10.83 -6.39 -8.75
C THR A 114 9.53 -7.17 -8.72
N ALA A 115 8.42 -6.49 -8.49
CA ALA A 115 7.11 -7.12 -8.52
C ALA A 115 6.75 -7.49 -9.97
N ARG A 116 6.40 -8.75 -10.24
CA ARG A 116 6.02 -9.18 -11.61
C ARG A 116 4.69 -8.57 -12.04
N SER A 117 3.79 -8.39 -11.09
CA SER A 117 2.48 -7.75 -11.24
C SER A 117 2.08 -7.17 -9.89
N VAL A 118 1.09 -6.27 -9.89
CA VAL A 118 0.56 -5.63 -8.69
C VAL A 118 -0.95 -5.50 -8.78
N ASN A 119 -1.67 -5.63 -7.66
CA ASN A 119 -3.08 -5.30 -7.62
C ASN A 119 -3.28 -3.79 -7.69
N ALA A 120 -4.33 -3.37 -8.39
CA ALA A 120 -4.74 -1.97 -8.41
C ALA A 120 -5.03 -1.47 -6.97
N PRO A 121 -4.83 -0.18 -6.68
CA PRO A 121 -5.38 0.42 -5.47
C PRO A 121 -6.87 0.11 -5.37
N VAL A 122 -7.30 -0.51 -4.28
CA VAL A 122 -8.72 -0.51 -3.92
C VAL A 122 -9.13 0.93 -3.69
N GLN A 123 -9.85 1.52 -4.65
CA GLN A 123 -10.48 2.81 -4.46
C GLN A 123 -11.55 2.59 -3.39
N GLN A 124 -11.36 3.16 -2.20
CA GLN A 124 -12.44 3.25 -1.23
C GLN A 124 -13.54 4.06 -1.89
N VAL A 125 -14.60 3.38 -2.34
CA VAL A 125 -15.80 4.04 -2.84
C VAL A 125 -16.35 4.83 -1.66
N ALA A 126 -16.21 6.17 -1.72
CA ALA A 126 -16.82 7.04 -0.72
C ALA A 126 -18.32 6.71 -0.69
N PRO A 127 -18.94 6.53 0.49
CA PRO A 127 -20.36 6.25 0.58
C PRO A 127 -21.10 7.35 -0.20
N ALA A 128 -21.89 6.96 -1.19
CA ALA A 128 -22.71 7.89 -1.94
C ALA A 128 -23.52 8.68 -0.92
N ILE A 129 -23.24 9.98 -0.81
CA ILE A 129 -24.09 10.88 -0.04
C ILE A 129 -25.40 10.88 -0.81
N THR A 130 -26.37 10.08 -0.36
CA THR A 130 -27.75 10.18 -0.80
C THR A 130 -28.17 11.60 -0.44
N ARG A 131 -28.07 12.50 -1.42
CA ARG A 131 -28.66 13.83 -1.38
C ARG A 131 -30.15 13.59 -1.20
N GLY A 132 -30.60 13.65 0.05
CA GLY A 132 -32.00 13.63 0.40
C GLY A 132 -32.67 14.81 -0.29
N GLU A 133 -33.28 14.54 -1.43
CA GLU A 133 -34.29 15.40 -2.01
C GLU A 133 -35.55 15.32 -1.13
N ARG A 134 -36.05 16.52 -0.81
CA ARG A 134 -37.46 16.85 -0.56
C ARG A 134 -38.07 16.53 0.82
N GLY A 135 -38.45 17.62 1.49
CA GLY A 135 -39.42 17.72 2.57
C GLY A 135 -39.75 19.18 2.80
#